data_AF-A0A0F8W2L6-F1
#
_entry.id   AF-A0A0F8W2L6-F1
#
_cell.length_a   1.000
_cell.length_b   1.000
_cell.length_c   1.000
_cell.angle_alpha   90.00
_cell.angle_beta   90.00
_cell.angle_gamma   90.00
#
_symmetry.space_group_name_H-M   'P 1'
#
loop_
_entity.id
_entity.type
_entity.pdbx_description
1 polymer ?
#
loop_
_entity_poly.entity_id
_entity_poly.type
_entity_poly.pdbx_seq_one_letter_code
_entity_poly.pdbx_strand_id
1 'polypeptide(L)'
;MSIRKGKLLKDFFTFARGEIFSWDVDPQFPLLKRHYADLDLDIDTALWWSLLYLSFYHFGSAEESWKLYPKQVIIKRKLRLPVTKNRRVFRGNDRAQEQLNYILTHKGPIRKWVESTIGKGGKEGWALMKEEFQSIGFNGAWSSYKWCDILKQVHGYNITAPNIGDKVGATAGPIPGLATLTGRSWQECAHDYNLHQELFDLCLAKSIPMNGLDQLESVLCNFQGLVNGRYYAGHDIDRDATQLLPESSLWKVRQKVFHSSYL
;
A
#
# COMPACT_ATOMS: atom_id res chain seq x y z
N MET A 1 4.32 4.76 -29.42
CA MET A 1 2.98 4.40 -29.97
C MET A 1 1.95 4.95 -28.98
N SER A 2 1.00 5.80 -29.39
CA SER A 2 0.44 6.85 -28.51
C SER A 2 -0.70 6.40 -27.58
N ILE A 3 -0.60 6.73 -26.28
CA ILE A 3 -1.74 6.86 -25.37
C ILE A 3 -2.78 7.79 -26.02
N ARG A 4 -4.08 7.48 -25.89
CA ARG A 4 -5.15 8.28 -26.54
C ARG A 4 -5.11 9.71 -26.02
N LYS A 5 -4.92 10.68 -26.92
CA LYS A 5 -5.10 12.10 -26.61
C LYS A 5 -6.60 12.38 -26.56
N GLY A 6 -7.12 12.84 -25.42
CA GLY A 6 -8.54 13.11 -25.28
C GLY A 6 -8.95 13.55 -23.89
N LYS A 7 -10.25 13.85 -23.74
CA LYS A 7 -10.86 14.32 -22.47
C LYS A 7 -10.54 13.36 -21.31
N LEU A 8 -10.66 12.05 -21.53
CA LEU A 8 -10.44 11.04 -20.48
C LEU A 8 -9.01 11.07 -19.90
N LEU A 9 -7.99 11.25 -20.74
CA LEU A 9 -6.61 11.36 -20.26
C LEU A 9 -6.38 12.65 -19.45
N LYS A 10 -7.01 13.76 -19.87
CA LYS A 10 -6.99 15.02 -19.10
C LYS A 10 -7.70 14.86 -17.75
N ASP A 11 -8.84 14.16 -17.73
CA ASP A 11 -9.59 13.85 -16.52
C ASP A 11 -8.76 12.98 -15.58
N PHE A 12 -8.05 11.96 -16.11
CA PHE A 12 -7.09 11.16 -15.36
C PHE A 12 -5.96 11.99 -14.76
N PHE A 13 -5.32 12.89 -15.52
CA PHE A 13 -4.27 13.73 -14.96
C PHE A 13 -4.78 14.66 -13.85
N THR A 14 -6.01 15.16 -13.99
CA THR A 14 -6.65 15.97 -12.95
C THR A 14 -6.90 15.14 -11.69
N PHE A 15 -7.45 13.93 -11.86
CA PHE A 15 -7.69 12.97 -10.78
C PHE A 15 -6.39 12.57 -10.08
N ALA A 16 -5.40 12.08 -10.83
CA ALA A 16 -4.10 11.65 -10.33
C ALA A 16 -3.37 12.75 -9.56
N ARG A 17 -3.48 14.00 -10.02
CA ARG A 17 -2.95 15.16 -9.29
C ARG A 17 -3.66 15.34 -7.96
N GLY A 18 -5.00 15.29 -7.96
CA GLY A 18 -5.80 15.39 -6.74
C GLY A 18 -5.40 14.33 -5.71
N GLU A 19 -5.42 13.06 -6.11
CA GLU A 19 -5.07 11.90 -5.26
C GLU A 19 -3.69 12.06 -4.58
N ILE A 20 -2.66 12.43 -5.35
CA ILE A 20 -1.30 12.54 -4.85
C ILE A 20 -1.16 13.73 -3.88
N PHE A 21 -1.76 14.89 -4.20
CA PHE A 21 -1.66 16.08 -3.34
C PHE A 21 -2.51 15.99 -2.07
N SER A 22 -3.66 15.30 -2.12
CA SER A 22 -4.51 15.08 -0.94
C SER A 22 -4.03 13.92 -0.07
N TRP A 23 -3.07 13.13 -0.54
CA TRP A 23 -2.70 11.84 0.04
C TRP A 23 -3.84 10.81 0.08
N ASP A 24 -4.86 10.95 -0.78
CA ASP A 24 -5.92 9.95 -0.87
C ASP A 24 -5.45 8.68 -1.61
N VAL A 25 -4.37 8.79 -2.39
CA VAL A 25 -3.62 7.61 -2.82
C VAL A 25 -2.85 7.05 -1.62
N ASP A 26 -3.38 5.95 -1.08
CA ASP A 26 -2.81 5.24 0.07
C ASP A 26 -2.60 6.15 1.33
N PRO A 27 -3.69 6.70 1.91
CA PRO A 27 -3.64 7.63 3.05
C PRO A 27 -2.99 7.04 4.29
N GLN A 28 -2.87 5.72 4.35
CA GLN A 28 -2.15 5.05 5.41
C GLN A 28 -0.67 5.46 5.49
N PHE A 29 0.02 5.74 4.38
CA PHE A 29 1.47 5.97 4.40
C PHE A 29 1.87 7.25 5.15
N PRO A 30 1.30 8.43 4.86
CA PRO A 30 1.64 9.63 5.63
C PRO A 30 1.15 9.54 7.08
N LEU A 31 0.04 8.84 7.34
CA LEU A 31 -0.45 8.60 8.70
C LEU A 31 0.55 7.78 9.52
N LEU A 32 1.04 6.66 8.97
CA LEU A 32 2.05 5.81 9.61
C LEU A 32 3.36 6.56 9.86
N LYS A 33 3.88 7.24 8.82
CA LYS A 33 5.11 8.05 8.94
C LYS A 33 5.02 9.06 10.06
N ARG A 34 3.92 9.82 10.10
CA ARG A 34 3.71 10.84 11.13
C ARG A 34 3.52 10.23 12.51
N HIS A 35 2.79 9.12 12.61
CA HIS A 35 2.60 8.41 13.87
C HIS A 35 3.92 7.91 14.46
N TYR A 36 4.78 7.31 13.64
CA TYR A 36 6.09 6.82 14.08
C TYR A 36 7.00 7.96 14.53
N ALA A 37 6.97 9.09 13.82
CA ALA A 37 7.72 10.29 14.21
C ALA A 37 7.20 10.91 15.51
N ASP A 38 5.87 11.01 15.69
CA ASP A 38 5.26 11.57 16.92
C ASP A 38 5.55 10.69 18.16
N LEU A 39 5.74 9.38 17.97
CA LEU A 39 6.11 8.43 19.03
C LEU A 39 7.62 8.23 19.19
N ASP A 40 8.44 8.86 18.34
CA ASP A 40 9.90 8.67 18.29
C ASP A 40 10.31 7.19 18.22
N LEU A 41 9.64 6.42 17.35
CA LEU A 41 9.93 4.99 17.22
C LEU A 41 11.24 4.76 16.47
N ASP A 42 12.08 3.87 17.00
CA ASP A 42 13.18 3.32 16.22
C ASP A 42 12.66 2.47 15.05
N ILE A 43 13.54 2.23 14.07
CA ILE A 43 13.19 1.50 12.84
C ILE A 43 12.70 0.06 13.09
N ASP A 44 13.25 -0.64 14.08
CA ASP A 44 12.87 -2.01 14.40
C ASP A 44 11.45 -2.07 14.97
N THR A 45 11.11 -1.10 15.79
CA THR A 45 9.81 -0.89 16.42
C THR A 45 8.78 -0.45 15.38
N ALA A 46 9.13 0.49 14.50
CA ALA A 46 8.29 0.95 13.40
C ALA A 46 7.98 -0.17 12.38
N LEU A 47 8.97 -0.99 12.01
CA LEU A 47 8.78 -2.14 11.12
C LEU A 47 7.84 -3.18 11.74
N TRP A 48 7.98 -3.45 13.04
CA TRP A 48 7.08 -4.34 13.76
C TRP A 48 5.65 -3.83 13.74
N TRP A 49 5.45 -2.53 14.02
CA TRP A 49 4.13 -1.90 13.94
C TRP A 49 3.53 -2.07 12.55
N SER A 50 4.31 -1.79 11.50
CA SER A 50 3.89 -1.94 10.10
C SER A 50 3.48 -3.37 9.74
N LEU A 51 4.16 -4.39 10.27
CA LEU A 51 3.72 -5.79 10.10
C LEU A 51 2.39 -6.06 10.79
N LEU A 52 2.19 -5.59 12.03
CA LEU A 52 0.89 -5.72 12.72
C LEU A 52 -0.21 -5.07 11.89
N TYR A 53 0.02 -3.85 11.39
CA TYR A 53 -0.92 -3.19 10.50
C TYR A 53 -1.19 -4.00 9.26
N LEU A 54 -0.17 -4.48 8.54
CA LEU A 54 -0.38 -5.24 7.32
C LEU A 54 -1.10 -6.57 7.57
N SER A 55 -0.95 -7.18 8.75
CA SER A 55 -1.71 -8.39 9.11
C SER A 55 -3.21 -8.11 9.17
N PHE A 56 -3.65 -7.05 9.84
CA PHE A 56 -5.08 -6.74 9.93
C PHE A 56 -5.60 -5.91 8.75
N TYR A 57 -4.69 -5.16 8.12
CA TYR A 57 -4.92 -4.01 7.25
C TYR A 57 -6.06 -3.15 7.78
N HIS A 58 -5.98 -2.84 9.09
CA HIS A 58 -7.00 -2.18 9.89
C HIS A 58 -6.32 -1.39 11.02
N PHE A 59 -6.47 -0.07 11.04
CA PHE A 59 -5.73 0.80 11.96
C PHE A 59 -6.00 0.55 13.44
N GLY A 60 -7.27 0.49 13.86
CA GLY A 60 -7.60 0.20 15.26
C GLY A 60 -7.09 -1.16 15.73
N SER A 61 -7.05 -2.16 14.83
CA SER A 61 -6.52 -3.49 15.17
C SER A 61 -5.01 -3.47 15.31
N ALA A 62 -4.33 -2.69 14.48
CA ALA A 62 -2.89 -2.50 14.57
C ALA A 62 -2.50 -1.84 15.91
N GLU A 63 -3.21 -0.78 16.30
CA GLU A 63 -2.97 -0.06 17.56
C GLU A 63 -3.24 -0.94 18.79
N GLU A 64 -4.36 -1.67 18.82
CA GLU A 64 -4.66 -2.61 19.91
C GLU A 64 -3.64 -3.75 20.00
N SER A 65 -3.24 -4.30 18.85
CA SER A 65 -2.18 -5.31 18.82
C SER A 65 -0.84 -4.76 19.29
N TRP A 66 -0.52 -3.51 18.96
CA TRP A 66 0.71 -2.84 19.38
C TRP A 66 0.75 -2.61 20.89
N LYS A 67 -0.36 -2.18 21.49
CA LYS A 67 -0.48 -2.01 22.96
C LYS A 67 -0.19 -3.32 23.70
N LEU A 68 -0.63 -4.45 23.14
CA LEU A 68 -0.41 -5.78 23.73
C LEU A 68 1.01 -6.32 23.47
N TYR A 69 1.57 -6.02 22.31
CA TYR A 69 2.86 -6.54 21.85
C TYR A 69 3.73 -5.41 21.25
N PRO A 70 4.23 -4.47 22.08
CA PRO A 70 4.98 -3.30 21.60
C PRO A 70 6.40 -3.62 21.13
N LYS A 71 6.80 -4.90 21.18
CA LYS A 71 8.12 -5.38 20.78
C LYS A 71 7.95 -6.66 19.95
N GLN A 72 8.97 -6.97 19.16
CA GLN A 72 9.06 -8.20 18.36
C GLN A 72 9.13 -9.44 19.28
N VAL A 73 7.96 -9.95 19.69
CA VAL A 73 7.84 -11.09 20.60
C VAL A 73 6.83 -12.10 20.06
N ILE A 74 7.04 -13.36 20.40
CA ILE A 74 6.08 -14.44 20.06
C ILE A 74 4.72 -14.12 20.68
N ILE A 75 3.71 -14.02 19.81
CA ILE A 75 2.32 -13.77 20.16
C ILE A 75 1.75 -15.07 20.72
N LYS A 76 1.35 -15.05 21.99
CA LYS A 76 0.81 -16.23 22.70
C LYS A 76 -0.71 -16.24 22.79
N ARG A 77 -1.35 -15.06 22.73
CA ARG A 77 -2.81 -14.93 22.86
C ARG A 77 -3.42 -14.58 21.51
N LYS A 78 -4.57 -15.18 21.22
CA LYS A 78 -5.41 -14.81 20.07
C LYS A 78 -5.91 -13.38 20.26
N LEU A 79 -5.65 -12.53 19.26
CA LEU A 79 -5.97 -11.09 19.32
C LEU A 79 -7.48 -10.82 19.12
N ARG A 80 -8.21 -11.67 18.38
CA ARG A 80 -9.66 -11.51 18.05
C ARG A 80 -10.04 -10.08 17.63
N LEU A 81 -9.24 -9.48 16.75
CA LEU A 81 -9.40 -8.13 16.23
C LEU A 81 -10.04 -8.11 14.83
N PRO A 82 -10.70 -6.99 14.45
CA PRO A 82 -11.20 -6.77 13.09
C PRO A 82 -10.10 -6.92 12.03
N VAL A 83 -10.49 -7.41 10.85
CA VAL A 83 -9.61 -7.62 9.70
C VAL A 83 -10.36 -7.17 8.44
N THR A 84 -9.75 -6.30 7.64
CA THR A 84 -10.38 -5.82 6.42
C THR A 84 -10.43 -6.89 5.32
N LYS A 85 -11.27 -6.67 4.30
CA LYS A 85 -11.51 -7.66 3.23
C LYS A 85 -10.24 -8.10 2.49
N ASN A 86 -9.22 -7.23 2.43
CA ASN A 86 -7.95 -7.49 1.76
C ASN A 86 -7.11 -8.54 2.51
N ARG A 87 -7.29 -8.67 3.83
CA ARG A 87 -6.65 -9.67 4.68
C ARG A 87 -7.61 -10.73 5.19
N ARG A 88 -8.75 -10.97 4.50
CA ARG A 88 -9.82 -11.89 4.96
C ARG A 88 -9.37 -13.29 5.39
N VAL A 89 -8.23 -13.77 4.89
CA VAL A 89 -7.60 -15.04 5.30
C VAL A 89 -7.27 -15.07 6.80
N PHE A 90 -7.15 -13.90 7.44
CA PHE A 90 -6.86 -13.71 8.86
C PHE A 90 -8.07 -13.41 9.74
N ARG A 91 -9.29 -13.49 9.19
CA ARG A 91 -10.51 -13.46 10.02
C ARG A 91 -10.42 -14.59 11.06
N GLY A 92 -10.72 -14.28 12.33
CA GLY A 92 -10.48 -15.19 13.46
C GLY A 92 -9.07 -15.13 14.07
N ASN A 93 -8.11 -14.47 13.39
CA ASN A 93 -6.77 -14.09 13.84
C ASN A 93 -5.73 -15.21 14.04
N ASP A 94 -6.14 -16.48 14.03
CA ASP A 94 -5.21 -17.62 14.21
C ASP A 94 -4.06 -17.61 13.20
N ARG A 95 -4.39 -17.43 11.91
CA ARG A 95 -3.41 -17.38 10.83
C ARG A 95 -2.53 -16.12 10.85
N ALA A 96 -3.02 -15.01 11.40
CA ALA A 96 -2.19 -13.82 11.59
C ALA A 96 -1.13 -14.08 12.66
N GLN A 97 -1.52 -14.70 13.78
CA GLN A 97 -0.62 -15.12 14.83
C GLN A 97 0.42 -16.12 14.32
N GLU A 98 0.00 -17.15 13.59
CA GLU A 98 0.89 -18.14 12.96
C GLU A 98 1.93 -17.47 12.05
N GLN A 99 1.48 -16.56 11.17
CA GLN A 99 2.38 -15.83 10.27
C GLN A 99 3.38 -14.96 11.03
N LEU A 100 2.92 -14.14 11.97
CA LEU A 100 3.78 -13.23 12.72
C LEU A 100 4.83 -14.01 13.52
N ASN A 101 4.41 -15.10 14.17
CA ASN A 101 5.34 -15.98 14.88
C ASN A 101 6.31 -16.68 13.93
N TYR A 102 5.87 -17.11 12.75
CA TYR A 102 6.74 -17.68 11.72
C TYR A 102 7.84 -16.70 11.32
N ILE A 103 7.49 -15.44 11.02
CA ILE A 103 8.45 -14.39 10.67
C ILE A 103 9.49 -14.23 11.78
N LEU A 104 9.03 -14.05 13.03
CA LEU A 104 9.94 -13.84 14.18
C LEU A 104 10.86 -15.04 14.44
N THR A 105 10.39 -16.26 14.16
CA THR A 105 11.14 -17.49 14.45
C THR A 105 12.10 -17.86 13.32
N HIS A 106 11.69 -17.69 12.06
CA HIS A 106 12.42 -18.22 10.90
C HIS A 106 13.16 -17.16 10.09
N LYS A 107 12.73 -15.89 10.15
CA LYS A 107 13.38 -14.77 9.46
C LYS A 107 14.28 -13.95 10.40
N GLY A 108 14.06 -14.06 11.71
CA GLY A 108 14.83 -13.35 12.72
C GLY A 108 14.38 -11.88 12.86
N PRO A 109 15.26 -10.98 13.33
CA PRO A 109 14.94 -9.55 13.46
C PRO A 109 14.48 -8.95 12.13
N ILE A 110 13.32 -8.28 12.14
CA ILE A 110 12.63 -7.85 10.90
C ILE A 110 13.53 -6.95 10.05
N ARG A 111 14.22 -5.99 10.67
CA ARG A 111 15.13 -5.09 9.96
C ARG A 111 16.21 -5.85 9.20
N LYS A 112 16.90 -6.77 9.88
CA LYS A 112 17.98 -7.58 9.26
C LYS A 112 17.43 -8.42 8.11
N TRP A 113 16.27 -9.04 8.29
CA TRP A 113 15.60 -9.80 7.24
C TRP A 113 15.30 -8.92 6.01
N VAL A 114 14.68 -7.76 6.21
CA VAL A 114 14.34 -6.82 5.14
C VAL A 114 15.58 -6.31 4.42
N GLU A 115 16.56 -5.79 5.16
CA GLU A 115 17.81 -5.25 4.60
C GLU A 115 18.58 -6.33 3.81
N SER A 116 18.67 -7.55 4.33
CA SER A 116 19.35 -8.65 3.64
C SER A 116 18.64 -9.09 2.36
N THR A 117 17.30 -9.03 2.34
CA THR A 117 16.49 -9.42 1.18
C THR A 117 16.53 -8.35 0.09
N ILE A 118 16.42 -7.07 0.49
CA ILE A 118 16.42 -5.93 -0.45
C ILE A 118 17.80 -5.76 -1.09
N GLY A 119 18.88 -6.03 -0.36
CA GLY A 119 20.24 -5.89 -0.84
C GLY A 119 20.53 -4.47 -1.32
N LYS A 120 20.82 -4.30 -2.61
CA LYS A 120 21.15 -3.00 -3.22
C LYS A 120 19.93 -2.12 -3.52
N GLY A 121 18.71 -2.63 -3.38
CA GLY A 121 17.48 -1.89 -3.65
C GLY A 121 17.04 -1.90 -5.12
N GLY A 122 16.36 -0.83 -5.54
CA GLY A 122 15.81 -0.66 -6.88
C GLY A 122 14.67 -1.64 -7.20
N LYS A 123 14.56 -1.97 -8.50
CA LYS A 123 13.56 -2.93 -9.02
C LYS A 123 13.86 -4.37 -8.58
N GLU A 124 15.14 -4.72 -8.48
CA GLU A 124 15.58 -6.04 -8.03
C GLU A 124 15.23 -6.26 -6.55
N GLY A 125 15.59 -5.33 -5.66
CA GLY A 125 15.24 -5.42 -4.24
C GLY A 125 13.72 -5.48 -3.99
N TRP A 126 12.93 -4.78 -4.82
CA TRP A 126 11.47 -4.93 -4.81
C TRP A 126 11.03 -6.34 -5.17
N ALA A 127 11.54 -6.90 -6.27
CA ALA A 127 11.18 -8.23 -6.74
C ALA A 127 11.54 -9.31 -5.70
N LEU A 128 12.77 -9.25 -5.16
CA LEU A 128 13.24 -10.16 -4.12
C LEU A 128 12.38 -10.09 -2.86
N MET A 129 12.10 -8.88 -2.34
CA MET A 129 11.29 -8.73 -1.12
C MET A 129 9.84 -9.17 -1.35
N LYS A 130 9.26 -8.87 -2.53
CA LYS A 130 7.91 -9.31 -2.87
C LYS A 130 7.83 -10.84 -2.93
N GLU A 131 8.76 -11.49 -3.60
CA GLU A 131 8.85 -12.96 -3.69
C GLU A 131 9.02 -13.60 -2.30
N GLU A 132 10.01 -13.10 -1.54
CA GLU A 132 10.30 -13.56 -0.19
C GLU A 132 9.08 -13.41 0.73
N PHE A 133 8.40 -12.25 0.72
CA PHE A 133 7.20 -12.05 1.53
C PHE A 133 6.03 -12.94 1.08
N GLN A 134 5.92 -13.18 -0.23
CA GLN A 134 4.89 -14.06 -0.81
C GLN A 134 5.11 -15.53 -0.47
N SER A 135 6.37 -15.95 -0.27
CA SER A 135 6.71 -17.32 0.14
C SER A 135 6.25 -17.66 1.56
N ILE A 136 6.01 -16.64 2.39
CA ILE A 136 5.50 -16.82 3.75
C ILE A 136 4.01 -17.18 3.69
N GLY A 137 3.64 -18.22 4.45
CA GLY A 137 2.27 -18.71 4.53
C GLY A 137 1.24 -17.59 4.69
N PHE A 138 0.11 -17.75 3.99
CA PHE A 138 -1.04 -16.84 3.98
C PHE A 138 -0.83 -15.46 3.34
N ASN A 139 0.35 -15.18 2.77
CA ASN A 139 0.53 -14.01 1.90
C ASN A 139 0.19 -14.36 0.45
N GLY A 140 -0.39 -13.41 -0.26
CA GLY A 140 -0.57 -13.47 -1.71
C GLY A 140 -0.01 -12.23 -2.38
N ALA A 141 -0.16 -12.16 -3.71
CA ALA A 141 0.38 -11.07 -4.52
C ALA A 141 0.08 -9.66 -3.99
N TRP A 142 -1.14 -9.42 -3.49
CA TRP A 142 -1.53 -8.11 -2.97
C TRP A 142 -0.80 -7.75 -1.67
N SER A 143 -0.72 -8.67 -0.70
CA SER A 143 -0.07 -8.38 0.59
C SER A 143 1.42 -8.18 0.44
N SER A 144 2.06 -8.94 -0.46
CA SER A 144 3.49 -8.80 -0.72
C SER A 144 3.82 -7.51 -1.46
N TYR A 145 2.96 -7.09 -2.38
CA TYR A 145 3.06 -5.78 -3.01
C TYR A 145 2.92 -4.66 -1.98
N LYS A 146 1.86 -4.70 -1.16
CA LYS A 146 1.62 -3.68 -0.14
C LYS A 146 2.69 -3.65 0.96
N TRP A 147 3.35 -4.79 1.23
CA TRP A 147 4.55 -4.78 2.09
C TRP A 147 5.69 -3.97 1.47
N CYS A 148 5.96 -4.16 0.18
CA CYS A 148 6.98 -3.39 -0.53
C CYS A 148 6.62 -1.89 -0.58
N ASP A 149 5.34 -1.56 -0.81
CA ASP A 149 4.86 -0.17 -0.71
C ASP A 149 5.16 0.41 0.67
N ILE A 150 4.81 -0.29 1.75
CA ILE A 150 5.06 0.19 3.12
C ILE A 150 6.57 0.38 3.36
N LEU A 151 7.41 -0.56 2.95
CA LEU A 151 8.86 -0.45 3.07
C LEU A 151 9.40 0.80 2.34
N LYS A 152 8.95 1.06 1.12
CA LYS A 152 9.34 2.24 0.35
C LYS A 152 8.77 3.53 0.95
N GLN A 153 7.45 3.58 1.06
CA GLN A 153 6.68 4.79 1.31
C GLN A 153 6.59 5.15 2.79
N VAL A 154 6.85 4.23 3.72
CA VAL A 154 6.83 4.50 5.17
C VAL A 154 8.25 4.47 5.74
N HIS A 155 9.03 3.43 5.42
CA HIS A 155 10.36 3.22 6.01
C HIS A 155 11.53 3.75 5.16
N GLY A 156 11.27 4.26 3.96
CA GLY A 156 12.28 4.91 3.13
C GLY A 156 13.27 3.95 2.47
N TYR A 157 12.96 2.65 2.39
CA TYR A 157 13.80 1.72 1.62
C TYR A 157 13.82 2.11 0.15
N ASN A 158 15.02 2.18 -0.44
CA ASN A 158 15.21 2.54 -1.85
C ASN A 158 14.86 1.37 -2.77
N ILE A 159 13.57 1.04 -2.88
CA ILE A 159 13.02 0.03 -3.79
C ILE A 159 11.90 0.64 -4.63
N THR A 160 11.61 0.06 -5.79
CA THR A 160 10.51 0.53 -6.65
C THR A 160 9.91 -0.62 -7.44
N ALA A 161 8.60 -0.57 -7.69
CA ALA A 161 7.95 -1.58 -8.49
C ALA A 161 8.53 -1.60 -9.93
N PRO A 162 8.82 -2.77 -10.51
CA PRO A 162 9.28 -2.87 -11.89
C PRO A 162 8.17 -2.62 -12.92
N ASN A 163 6.92 -2.80 -12.52
CA ASN A 163 5.71 -2.67 -13.32
C ASN A 163 4.52 -2.22 -12.43
N ILE A 164 3.38 -1.90 -13.02
CA ILE A 164 2.15 -1.53 -12.27
C ILE A 164 1.35 -2.75 -11.78
N GLY A 165 2.00 -3.91 -11.58
CA GLY A 165 1.41 -5.11 -10.99
C GLY A 165 1.06 -6.23 -11.97
N ASP A 166 1.01 -7.46 -11.44
CA ASP A 166 0.80 -8.70 -12.20
C ASP A 166 -0.62 -9.27 -12.02
N LYS A 167 -1.49 -8.58 -11.26
CA LYS A 167 -2.88 -9.00 -11.09
C LYS A 167 -3.70 -8.62 -12.32
N VAL A 168 -3.68 -9.53 -13.28
CA VAL A 168 -4.51 -9.50 -14.47
C VAL A 168 -5.98 -9.67 -14.10
N GLY A 169 -6.77 -8.65 -14.44
CA GLY A 169 -8.21 -8.66 -14.32
C GLY A 169 -8.79 -7.73 -15.37
N ALA A 170 -9.99 -8.03 -15.86
CA ALA A 170 -10.63 -7.22 -16.90
C ALA A 170 -11.41 -6.02 -16.35
N THR A 171 -11.74 -6.00 -15.05
CA THR A 171 -12.80 -5.13 -14.50
C THR A 171 -12.40 -4.27 -13.31
N ALA A 172 -11.31 -4.61 -12.63
CA ALA A 172 -10.81 -3.86 -11.48
C ALA A 172 -9.28 -3.94 -11.39
N GLY A 173 -8.67 -2.89 -10.85
CA GLY A 173 -7.23 -2.79 -10.69
C GLY A 173 -6.56 -1.86 -11.70
N PRO A 174 -5.22 -1.79 -11.67
CA PRO A 174 -4.42 -0.87 -12.45
C PRO A 174 -4.48 -1.13 -13.96
N ILE A 175 -4.48 -2.41 -14.37
CA ILE A 175 -4.47 -2.82 -15.77
C ILE A 175 -5.77 -2.43 -16.49
N PRO A 176 -6.97 -2.66 -15.93
CA PRO A 176 -8.21 -2.08 -16.46
C PRO A 176 -8.18 -0.56 -16.57
N GLY A 177 -7.65 0.15 -15.56
CA GLY A 177 -7.51 1.60 -15.62
C GLY A 177 -6.66 2.03 -16.83
N LEU A 178 -5.54 1.35 -17.06
CA LEU A 178 -4.68 1.58 -18.23
C LEU A 178 -5.39 1.23 -19.55
N ALA A 179 -6.12 0.12 -19.58
CA ALA A 179 -6.92 -0.28 -20.74
C ALA A 179 -8.00 0.76 -21.08
N THR A 180 -8.66 1.33 -20.07
CA THR A 180 -9.63 2.41 -20.22
C THR A 180 -9.00 3.68 -20.80
N LEU A 181 -7.79 4.06 -20.37
CA LEU A 181 -7.08 5.24 -20.90
C LEU A 181 -6.60 5.06 -22.34
N THR A 182 -6.19 3.86 -22.71
CA THR A 182 -5.57 3.56 -24.01
C THR A 182 -6.57 3.02 -25.04
N GLY A 183 -7.69 2.48 -24.57
CA GLY A 183 -8.66 1.70 -25.33
C GLY A 183 -8.07 0.45 -25.97
N ARG A 184 -6.98 -0.08 -25.42
CA ARG A 184 -6.44 -1.41 -25.73
C ARG A 184 -7.12 -2.47 -24.87
N SER A 185 -6.93 -3.74 -25.20
CA SER A 185 -7.34 -4.84 -24.32
C SER A 185 -6.53 -4.84 -23.02
N TRP A 186 -7.11 -5.40 -21.96
CA TRP A 186 -6.39 -5.55 -20.70
C TRP A 186 -5.20 -6.51 -20.82
N GLN A 187 -5.27 -7.52 -21.69
CA GLN A 187 -4.18 -8.46 -21.95
C GLN A 187 -2.97 -7.76 -22.56
N GLU A 188 -3.18 -6.89 -23.55
CA GLU A 188 -2.10 -6.08 -24.14
C GLU A 188 -1.49 -5.16 -23.08
N CYS A 189 -2.32 -4.50 -22.27
CA CYS A 189 -1.85 -3.61 -21.23
C CYS A 189 -1.08 -4.33 -20.11
N ALA A 190 -1.42 -5.58 -19.78
CA ALA A 190 -0.80 -6.32 -18.68
C ALA A 190 0.69 -6.59 -18.90
N HIS A 191 1.10 -6.78 -20.15
CA HIS A 191 2.46 -7.20 -20.52
C HIS A 191 3.27 -6.11 -21.24
N ASP A 192 2.66 -4.96 -21.54
CA ASP A 192 3.35 -3.82 -22.16
C ASP A 192 3.98 -2.92 -21.09
N TYR A 193 5.15 -3.32 -20.58
CA TYR A 193 5.89 -2.54 -19.57
C TYR A 193 6.41 -1.20 -20.12
N ASN A 194 6.60 -1.09 -21.44
CA ASN A 194 6.93 0.18 -22.07
C ASN A 194 5.75 1.15 -21.95
N LEU A 195 4.52 0.69 -22.18
CA LEU A 195 3.32 1.49 -21.97
C LEU A 195 3.15 1.94 -20.51
N HIS A 196 3.50 1.10 -19.53
CA HIS A 196 3.49 1.49 -18.12
C HIS A 196 4.42 2.67 -17.86
N GLN A 197 5.65 2.57 -18.41
CA GLN A 197 6.67 3.62 -18.29
C GLN A 197 6.27 4.89 -19.05
N GLU A 198 5.73 4.76 -20.27
CA GLU A 198 5.25 5.90 -21.07
C GLU A 198 4.17 6.70 -20.32
N LEU A 199 3.20 6.03 -19.68
CA LEU A 199 2.17 6.73 -18.90
C LEU A 199 2.77 7.42 -17.66
N PHE A 200 3.70 6.76 -16.97
CA PHE A 200 4.40 7.35 -15.83
C PHE A 200 5.18 8.61 -16.24
N ASP A 201 5.96 8.53 -17.32
CA ASP A 201 6.73 9.66 -17.84
C ASP A 201 5.81 10.81 -18.26
N LEU A 202 4.63 10.52 -18.82
CA LEU A 202 3.61 11.54 -19.11
C LEU A 202 3.05 12.19 -17.84
N CYS A 203 2.81 11.44 -16.77
CA CYS A 203 2.41 12.01 -15.47
C CYS A 203 3.47 12.98 -14.95
N LEU A 204 4.76 12.60 -15.02
CA LEU A 204 5.87 13.48 -14.63
C LEU A 204 5.94 14.73 -15.51
N ALA A 205 5.79 14.59 -16.82
CA ALA A 205 5.74 15.71 -17.76
C ALA A 205 4.54 16.65 -17.53
N LYS A 206 3.52 16.21 -16.78
CA LYS A 206 2.37 17.01 -16.33
C LYS A 206 2.51 17.50 -14.89
N SER A 207 3.72 17.43 -14.32
CA SER A 207 4.04 17.86 -12.96
C SER A 207 3.19 17.16 -11.90
N ILE A 208 2.85 15.89 -12.13
CA ILE A 208 2.21 15.04 -11.12
C ILE A 208 3.36 14.36 -10.35
N PRO A 209 3.52 14.61 -9.04
CA PRO A 209 4.73 14.21 -8.32
C PRO A 209 4.68 12.74 -7.87
N MET A 210 4.54 11.82 -8.82
CA MET A 210 4.63 10.38 -8.57
C MET A 210 6.10 9.98 -8.37
N ASN A 211 6.36 9.08 -7.42
CA ASN A 211 7.70 8.61 -7.09
C ASN A 211 8.01 7.17 -7.56
N GLY A 212 7.16 6.61 -8.43
CA GLY A 212 7.38 5.29 -9.03
C GLY A 212 6.12 4.69 -9.65
N LEU A 213 6.30 3.54 -10.31
CA LEU A 213 5.21 2.76 -10.90
C LEU A 213 4.23 2.22 -9.84
N ASP A 214 4.66 2.07 -8.59
CA ASP A 214 3.81 1.72 -7.45
C ASP A 214 2.72 2.76 -7.16
N GLN A 215 3.06 4.05 -7.19
CA GLN A 215 2.03 5.08 -7.04
C GLN A 215 1.14 5.17 -8.29
N LEU A 216 1.69 4.98 -9.49
CA LEU A 216 0.89 4.92 -10.71
C LEU A 216 -0.11 3.74 -10.66
N GLU A 217 0.31 2.59 -10.15
CA GLU A 217 -0.55 1.42 -9.92
C GLU A 217 -1.77 1.80 -9.07
N SER A 218 -1.53 2.41 -7.92
CA SER A 218 -2.60 2.72 -6.97
C SER A 218 -3.53 3.80 -7.51
N VAL A 219 -2.99 4.83 -8.19
CA VAL A 219 -3.80 5.85 -8.87
C VAL A 219 -4.65 5.25 -10.00
N LEU A 220 -4.12 4.33 -10.80
CA LEU A 220 -4.89 3.65 -11.85
C LEU A 220 -5.99 2.77 -11.28
N CYS A 221 -5.72 2.09 -10.16
CA CYS A 221 -6.70 1.28 -9.45
C CYS A 221 -7.88 2.14 -8.96
N ASN A 222 -7.58 3.28 -8.32
CA ASN A 222 -8.60 4.22 -7.83
C ASN A 222 -9.35 4.88 -9.00
N PHE A 223 -8.65 5.24 -10.07
CA PHE A 223 -9.28 5.81 -11.27
C PHE A 223 -10.25 4.82 -11.93
N GLN A 224 -9.89 3.53 -12.02
CA GLN A 224 -10.83 2.51 -12.48
C GLN A 224 -12.05 2.40 -11.54
N GLY A 225 -11.83 2.52 -10.23
CA GLY A 225 -12.90 2.61 -9.24
C GLY A 225 -13.84 3.79 -9.52
N LEU A 226 -13.28 4.96 -9.85
CA LEU A 226 -14.03 6.17 -10.18
C LEU A 226 -14.86 6.00 -11.45
N VAL A 227 -14.24 5.47 -12.52
CA VAL A 227 -14.93 5.16 -13.80
C VAL A 227 -16.09 4.19 -13.57
N ASN A 228 -15.93 3.23 -12.66
CA ASN A 228 -16.96 2.26 -12.32
C ASN A 228 -18.03 2.81 -11.34
N GLY A 229 -17.95 4.09 -10.92
CA GLY A 229 -18.87 4.69 -9.95
C GLY A 229 -18.74 4.16 -8.52
N ARG A 230 -17.57 3.60 -8.16
CA ARG A 230 -17.29 2.98 -6.85
C ARG A 230 -16.24 3.72 -6.04
N TYR A 231 -15.84 4.90 -6.50
CA TYR A 231 -14.81 5.73 -5.89
C TYR A 231 -15.18 7.21 -6.03
N TYR A 232 -14.73 8.02 -5.09
CA TYR A 232 -14.76 9.48 -5.11
C TYR A 232 -13.50 10.00 -4.42
N ALA A 233 -13.09 11.24 -4.69
CA ALA A 233 -11.90 11.81 -4.04
C ALA A 233 -12.15 11.98 -2.53
N GLY A 234 -11.30 11.38 -1.71
CA GLY A 234 -11.42 11.24 -0.25
C GLY A 234 -11.91 9.86 0.21
N HIS A 235 -12.28 8.97 -0.72
CA HIS A 235 -12.89 7.68 -0.38
C HIS A 235 -12.00 6.84 0.55
N ASP A 236 -10.70 6.78 0.29
CA ASP A 236 -9.80 5.95 1.08
C ASP A 236 -9.48 6.59 2.44
N ILE A 237 -9.38 7.92 2.46
CA ILE A 237 -9.28 8.72 3.69
C ILE A 237 -10.48 8.43 4.60
N ASP A 238 -11.71 8.41 4.07
CA ASP A 238 -12.93 8.14 4.83
C ASP A 238 -13.01 6.69 5.29
N ARG A 239 -12.71 5.75 4.37
CA ARG A 239 -12.64 4.32 4.68
C ARG A 239 -11.72 4.06 5.87
N ASP A 240 -10.54 4.68 5.91
CA ASP A 240 -9.57 4.45 6.98
C ASP A 240 -9.97 5.13 8.30
N ALA A 241 -10.71 6.24 8.27
CA ALA A 241 -11.30 6.82 9.48
C ALA A 241 -12.27 5.88 10.17
N THR A 242 -13.06 5.11 9.42
CA THR A 242 -14.02 4.14 10.02
C THR A 242 -13.34 2.99 10.78
N GLN A 243 -12.02 2.83 10.64
CA GLN A 243 -11.24 1.78 11.31
C GLN A 243 -10.66 2.24 12.65
N LEU A 244 -10.75 3.54 12.97
CA LEU A 244 -10.18 4.11 14.19
C LEU A 244 -11.15 3.95 15.37
N LEU A 245 -10.59 3.53 16.51
CA LEU A 245 -11.32 3.53 17.78
C LEU A 245 -11.47 4.97 18.29
N PRO A 246 -12.53 5.31 19.06
CA PRO A 246 -12.74 6.66 19.57
C PRO A 246 -11.54 7.25 20.34
N GLU A 247 -10.86 6.41 21.11
CA GLU A 247 -9.69 6.75 21.93
C GLU A 247 -8.35 6.60 21.19
N SER A 248 -8.37 6.34 19.88
CA SER A 248 -7.16 6.09 19.10
C SER A 248 -6.25 7.31 19.08
N SER A 249 -4.95 7.09 19.32
CA SER A 249 -3.93 8.14 19.20
C SER A 249 -3.78 8.64 17.76
N LEU A 250 -4.20 7.82 16.79
CA LEU A 250 -4.15 8.13 15.36
C LEU A 250 -5.11 9.26 14.96
N TRP A 251 -6.14 9.59 15.75
CA TRP A 251 -6.99 10.76 15.48
C TRP A 251 -6.20 12.07 15.46
N LYS A 252 -5.30 12.24 16.43
CA LYS A 252 -4.44 13.43 16.50
C LYS A 252 -3.45 13.47 15.34
N VAL A 253 -2.95 12.31 14.92
CA VAL A 253 -2.06 12.20 13.76
C VAL A 253 -2.81 12.57 12.48
N ARG A 254 -4.02 12.06 12.30
CA ARG A 254 -4.89 12.32 11.15
C ARG A 254 -5.14 13.83 10.97
N GLN A 255 -5.44 14.53 12.06
CA GLN A 255 -5.64 15.99 12.07
C GLN A 255 -4.41 16.80 11.64
N LYS A 256 -3.20 16.26 11.80
CA LYS A 256 -1.95 16.89 11.34
C LYS A 256 -1.61 16.55 9.89
N VAL A 257 -2.05 15.40 9.40
CA VAL A 257 -1.70 14.87 8.08
C VAL A 257 -2.63 15.38 7.00
N PHE A 258 -3.94 15.33 7.25
CA PHE A 258 -4.94 15.73 6.26
C PHE A 258 -5.42 17.15 6.52
N HIS A 259 -5.63 17.91 5.44
CA HIS A 259 -6.07 19.29 5.52
C HIS A 259 -7.45 19.38 6.18
N SER A 260 -7.70 20.44 6.97
CA SER A 260 -8.95 20.59 7.73
C SER A 260 -10.20 20.67 6.85
N SER A 261 -10.07 21.06 5.58
CA SER A 261 -11.20 21.04 4.63
C SER A 261 -11.68 19.63 4.27
N TYR A 262 -10.93 18.59 4.63
CA TYR A 262 -11.29 17.18 4.48
C TYR A 262 -11.82 16.55 5.78
N LEU A 263 -11.71 17.22 6.93
CA LEU A 263 -12.06 16.70 8.26
C LEU A 263 -13.35 17.33 8.78
#